data_AF-A0A1F6CS43-F1
#
_entry.id   AF-A0A1F6CS43-F1
#
_cell.length_a   1.000
_cell.length_b   1.000
_cell.length_c   1.000
_cell.angle_alpha   90.00
_cell.angle_beta   90.00
_cell.angle_gamma   90.00
#
_symmetry.space_group_name_H-M   'P 1'
#
loop_
_entity.id
_entity.type
_entity.pdbx_description
1 polymer ?
#
loop_
_entity_poly.entity_id
_entity_poly.type
_entity_poly.pdbx_seq_one_letter_code
_entity_poly.pdbx_strand_id
1 'polypeptide(L)'
;MKRCITTGAAFLALTLGTLLIGCGGLNQQPIAPAAALREDGGKGHSDSGLSTIVFSAKAPDLSKAQARAAKPVAYRQVSRTFSPRRNGELAVAFGNDDDDDDDRRGGAAVNVKEVVFKVRAGAIDREYNINMGVSVGTTLEDVAVTFSPSGLVFRPPASLKIVLRGRVNASKLLAYHVHGSTVENIPVNISYDDGETVILLQVPGFSTYSLDDSRAPEGDTGW
;
A
#
# COMPACT_ATOMS: atom_id res chain seq x y z
N MET A 1 49.45 -41.11 -34.32
CA MET A 1 49.27 -41.08 -35.79
C MET A 1 47.84 -40.65 -36.12
N LYS A 2 47.72 -39.81 -37.16
CA LYS A 2 46.50 -39.39 -37.91
C LYS A 2 45.49 -38.46 -37.21
N ARG A 3 45.57 -37.18 -37.62
CA ARG A 3 44.50 -36.16 -37.59
C ARG A 3 43.45 -36.48 -38.65
N CYS A 4 42.20 -36.11 -38.41
CA CYS A 4 41.25 -35.78 -39.48
C CYS A 4 40.42 -34.56 -39.06
N ILE A 5 40.65 -33.47 -39.79
CA ILE A 5 39.81 -32.27 -39.87
C ILE A 5 38.78 -32.57 -40.96
N THR A 6 37.53 -32.17 -40.78
CA THR A 6 36.61 -32.04 -41.93
C THR A 6 35.76 -30.79 -41.75
N THR A 7 36.10 -29.80 -42.57
CA THR A 7 35.41 -28.55 -42.80
C THR A 7 34.27 -28.81 -43.79
N GLY A 8 33.09 -28.26 -43.53
CA GLY A 8 31.97 -28.26 -44.46
C GLY A 8 31.08 -27.03 -44.25
N ALA A 9 31.32 -25.99 -45.04
CA ALA A 9 30.37 -24.91 -45.32
C ALA A 9 29.25 -25.47 -46.24
N ALA A 10 28.08 -24.89 -46.47
CA ALA A 10 27.68 -23.50 -46.51
C ALA A 10 26.15 -23.39 -46.75
N PHE A 11 25.66 -22.14 -46.68
CA PHE A 11 24.60 -21.51 -47.50
C PHE A 11 23.11 -21.53 -47.08
N LEU A 12 22.67 -20.30 -46.76
CA LEU A 12 21.50 -19.56 -47.29
C LEU A 12 20.08 -20.11 -47.10
N ALA A 13 19.24 -19.36 -46.38
CA ALA A 13 18.14 -18.62 -47.01
C ALA A 13 17.57 -17.54 -46.08
N LEU A 14 17.53 -16.32 -46.61
CA LEU A 14 16.70 -15.20 -46.16
C LEU A 14 15.21 -15.59 -46.27
N THR A 15 14.42 -15.28 -45.25
CA THR A 15 13.00 -14.94 -45.45
C THR A 15 12.68 -13.65 -44.70
N LEU A 16 12.56 -12.59 -45.50
CA LEU A 16 11.93 -11.32 -45.17
C LEU A 16 10.43 -11.56 -44.94
N GLY A 17 9.91 -11.13 -43.80
CA GLY A 17 8.49 -11.14 -43.48
C GLY A 17 8.15 -9.94 -42.62
N THR A 18 8.11 -8.76 -43.24
CA THR A 18 7.50 -7.54 -42.68
C THR A 18 6.00 -7.75 -42.51
N LEU A 19 5.45 -7.54 -41.32
CA LEU A 19 4.09 -7.01 -41.18
C LEU A 19 3.89 -6.37 -39.80
N LEU A 20 3.17 -5.24 -39.82
CA LEU A 20 2.54 -4.52 -38.70
C LEU A 20 3.36 -3.42 -38.01
N ILE A 21 3.41 -2.31 -38.76
CA ILE A 21 3.14 -0.95 -38.32
C ILE A 21 2.09 -0.91 -37.20
N GLY A 22 2.41 -0.20 -36.12
CA GLY A 22 1.45 0.70 -35.46
C GLY A 22 0.71 0.16 -34.24
N CYS A 23 1.27 0.41 -33.06
CA CYS A 23 0.55 1.17 -32.03
C CYS A 23 1.55 2.17 -31.45
N GLY A 24 1.20 3.45 -31.58
CA GLY A 24 2.03 4.55 -31.12
C GLY A 24 2.40 4.37 -29.65
N GLY A 25 3.60 4.87 -29.31
CA GLY A 25 4.03 5.08 -27.93
C GLY A 25 3.03 5.99 -27.23
N LEU A 26 1.96 5.39 -26.70
CA LEU A 26 1.36 5.87 -25.48
C LEU A 26 2.48 5.80 -24.46
N ASN A 27 2.92 6.97 -24.00
CA ASN A 27 3.49 7.15 -22.69
C ASN A 27 2.52 6.49 -21.68
N GLN A 28 2.63 5.16 -21.52
CA GLN A 28 2.25 4.50 -20.29
C GLN A 28 3.35 4.83 -19.29
N GLN A 29 3.42 6.12 -18.92
CA GLN A 29 3.76 6.41 -17.55
C GLN A 29 2.79 5.56 -16.73
N PRO A 30 3.29 4.79 -15.74
CA PRO A 30 2.39 4.21 -14.77
C PRO A 30 1.48 5.36 -14.32
N ILE A 31 0.16 5.18 -14.40
CA ILE A 31 -0.76 5.98 -13.60
C ILE A 31 -0.50 5.54 -12.16
N ALA A 32 0.66 5.90 -11.64
CA ALA A 32 0.75 6.21 -10.23
C ALA A 32 -0.26 7.36 -10.06
N PRO A 33 -1.14 7.32 -9.07
CA PRO A 33 -1.83 8.53 -8.68
C PRO A 33 -0.74 9.58 -8.50
N ALA A 34 -0.83 10.67 -9.26
CA ALA A 34 -0.04 11.84 -8.98
C ALA A 34 -0.48 12.29 -7.58
N ALA A 35 0.17 11.75 -6.55
CA ALA A 35 0.20 12.33 -5.24
C ALA A 35 0.89 13.67 -5.47
N ALA A 36 0.09 14.68 -5.82
CA ALA A 36 0.49 16.07 -5.71
C ALA A 36 0.74 16.29 -4.23
N LEU A 37 1.94 15.94 -3.78
CA LEU A 37 2.49 16.27 -2.49
C LEU A 37 2.67 17.78 -2.50
N ARG A 38 1.61 18.51 -2.15
CA ARG A 38 1.74 19.88 -1.69
C ARG A 38 2.39 19.83 -0.31
N GLU A 39 3.67 20.16 -0.26
CA GLU A 39 4.37 20.52 0.98
C GLU A 39 3.82 21.86 1.46
N ASP A 40 2.66 21.86 2.13
CA ASP A 40 2.24 23.00 2.94
C ASP A 40 2.29 22.59 4.40
N GLY A 41 3.42 22.92 5.02
CA GLY A 41 3.55 22.94 6.47
C GLY A 41 2.64 24.02 7.04
N GLY A 42 1.45 23.63 7.49
CA GLY A 42 0.53 24.56 8.11
C GLY A 42 -0.74 23.87 8.59
N LYS A 43 -1.09 24.09 9.85
CA LYS A 43 -2.38 23.68 10.44
C LYS A 43 -3.52 24.22 9.57
N GLY A 44 -4.31 23.36 8.95
CA GLY A 44 -5.45 23.79 8.16
C GLY A 44 -6.08 22.63 7.39
N HIS A 45 -7.36 22.42 7.67
CA HIS A 45 -8.29 21.51 7.02
C HIS A 45 -8.14 21.53 5.49
N SER A 46 -7.84 20.38 4.88
CA SER A 46 -7.72 20.23 3.43
C SER A 46 -8.97 19.50 2.91
N ASP A 47 -9.98 20.30 2.57
CA ASP A 47 -11.18 19.88 1.85
C ASP A 47 -10.87 19.77 0.33
N SER A 48 -9.82 19.01 -0.02
CA SER A 48 -9.40 18.82 -1.40
C SER A 48 -9.12 17.36 -1.70
N GLY A 49 -10.18 16.65 -2.12
CA GLY A 49 -10.17 15.56 -3.11
C GLY A 49 -8.93 14.68 -3.26
N LEU A 50 -8.31 14.21 -2.16
CA LEU A 50 -7.27 13.20 -2.20
C LEU A 50 -7.92 11.85 -2.53
N SER A 51 -8.08 11.57 -3.83
CA SER A 51 -8.50 10.25 -4.30
C SER A 51 -7.34 9.28 -4.10
N THR A 52 -7.33 8.61 -2.94
CA THR A 52 -6.38 7.51 -2.70
C THR A 52 -6.96 6.23 -3.30
N ILE A 53 -6.14 5.47 -4.02
CA ILE A 53 -6.56 4.16 -4.52
C ILE A 53 -6.37 3.15 -3.40
N VAL A 54 -7.45 2.51 -3.01
CA VAL A 54 -7.47 1.39 -2.06
C VAL A 54 -7.95 0.14 -2.77
N PHE A 55 -7.59 -1.02 -2.24
CA PHE A 55 -7.96 -2.31 -2.80
C PHE A 55 -8.83 -3.05 -1.81
N SER A 56 -9.92 -3.61 -2.34
CA SER A 56 -10.83 -4.51 -1.63
C SER A 56 -11.02 -5.75 -2.49
N ALA A 57 -11.06 -6.92 -1.88
CA ALA A 57 -11.33 -8.16 -2.60
C ALA A 57 -12.78 -8.57 -2.37
N LYS A 58 -13.58 -8.59 -3.44
CA LYS A 58 -14.97 -9.10 -3.39
C LYS A 58 -15.05 -10.61 -3.15
N ALA A 59 -13.93 -11.32 -3.21
CA ALA A 59 -13.80 -12.78 -3.13
C ALA A 59 -12.37 -13.15 -2.70
N PRO A 60 -12.09 -14.38 -2.22
CA PRO A 60 -10.74 -14.81 -1.84
C PRO A 60 -9.72 -14.85 -2.99
N ASP A 61 -10.16 -14.58 -4.21
CA ASP A 61 -9.32 -14.52 -5.40
C ASP A 61 -8.71 -13.13 -5.53
N LEU A 62 -7.39 -13.02 -5.32
CA LEU A 62 -6.65 -11.76 -5.45
C LEU A 62 -6.69 -11.18 -6.87
N SER A 63 -6.95 -12.01 -7.90
CA SER A 63 -7.19 -11.49 -9.26
C SER A 63 -8.48 -10.68 -9.37
N LYS A 64 -9.36 -10.76 -8.36
CA LYS A 64 -10.59 -9.99 -8.22
C LYS A 64 -10.46 -8.82 -7.23
N ALA A 65 -9.27 -8.54 -6.70
CA ALA A 65 -9.03 -7.31 -5.97
C ALA A 65 -9.24 -6.13 -6.92
N GLN A 66 -10.24 -5.29 -6.64
CA GLN A 66 -10.56 -4.14 -7.48
C GLN A 66 -10.00 -2.88 -6.83
N ALA A 67 -9.23 -2.13 -7.61
CA ALA A 67 -8.88 -0.76 -7.27
C ALA A 67 -10.18 0.05 -7.17
N ARG A 68 -10.38 0.73 -6.04
CA ARG A 68 -11.45 1.68 -5.86
C ARG A 68 -10.89 3.01 -5.36
N ALA A 69 -11.59 4.09 -5.65
CA ALA A 69 -11.30 5.36 -5.00
C ALA A 69 -11.78 5.29 -3.54
N ALA A 70 -10.86 5.50 -2.60
CA ALA A 70 -11.22 5.76 -1.21
C ALA A 70 -11.91 7.12 -1.12
N LYS A 71 -12.82 7.26 -0.16
CA LYS A 71 -13.38 8.54 0.25
C LYS A 71 -12.81 8.89 1.62
N PRO A 72 -11.57 9.41 1.69
CA PRO A 72 -10.99 9.73 2.98
C PRO A 72 -11.76 10.90 3.61
N VAL A 73 -12.03 10.75 4.90
CA VAL A 73 -12.57 11.79 5.78
C VAL A 73 -11.42 12.58 6.40
N ALA A 74 -10.27 11.94 6.62
CA ALA A 74 -9.06 12.62 7.07
C ALA A 74 -7.80 12.08 6.40
N TYR A 75 -6.80 12.96 6.27
CA TYR A 75 -5.47 12.63 5.78
C TYR A 75 -4.42 13.33 6.65
N ARG A 76 -3.40 12.59 7.06
CA ARG A 76 -2.27 13.11 7.84
C ARG A 76 -0.97 12.56 7.28
N GLN A 77 0.08 13.36 7.37
CA GLN A 77 1.37 13.04 6.78
C GLN A 77 2.50 13.44 7.71
N VAL A 78 3.56 12.64 7.71
CA VAL A 78 4.77 12.90 8.48
C VAL A 78 6.00 12.47 7.69
N SER A 79 7.11 13.19 7.87
CA SER A 79 8.38 12.89 7.19
C SER A 79 9.54 12.93 8.17
N ARG A 80 10.55 12.10 7.93
CA ARG A 80 11.80 12.12 8.71
C ARG A 80 12.95 11.52 7.92
N THR A 81 14.16 11.99 8.16
CA THR A 81 15.39 11.32 7.70
C THR A 81 15.68 10.09 8.54
N PHE A 82 15.82 8.95 7.86
CA PHE A 82 16.26 7.68 8.42
C PHE A 82 17.72 7.43 8.02
N SER A 83 18.46 6.82 8.93
CA SER A 83 19.88 6.52 8.76
C SER A 83 20.11 5.03 8.98
N PRO A 84 20.98 4.37 8.19
CA PRO A 84 21.24 2.93 8.32
C PRO A 84 21.82 2.55 9.70
N ARG A 85 22.34 3.52 10.44
CA ARG A 85 23.01 3.32 11.74
C ARG A 85 22.09 3.41 12.95
N ARG A 86 20.82 3.79 12.77
CA ARG A 86 19.90 4.07 13.88
C ARG A 86 18.53 3.49 13.60
N ASN A 87 17.80 3.16 14.67
CA ASN A 87 16.37 2.91 14.55
C ASN A 87 15.67 4.23 14.23
N GLY A 88 14.60 4.16 13.45
CA GLY A 88 13.77 5.31 13.13
C GLY A 88 12.29 4.99 13.27
N GLU A 89 11.50 6.03 13.47
CA GLU A 89 10.06 5.94 13.68
C GLU A 89 9.36 7.16 13.06
N LEU A 90 8.22 6.87 12.42
CA LEU A 90 7.19 7.83 12.02
C LEU A 90 5.90 7.45 12.75
N ALA A 91 5.19 8.45 13.27
CA ALA A 91 3.90 8.24 13.93
C ALA A 91 2.92 9.31 13.47
N VAL A 92 1.69 8.88 13.22
CA VAL A 92 0.54 9.73 12.93
C VAL A 92 -0.56 9.33 13.89
N ALA A 93 -1.09 10.31 14.63
CA ALA A 93 -2.25 10.13 15.50
C ALA A 93 -3.43 10.93 14.96
N PHE A 94 -4.64 10.41 15.14
CA PHE A 94 -5.90 11.09 14.84
C PHE A 94 -6.63 11.32 16.16
N GLY A 95 -7.13 12.54 16.38
CA GLY A 95 -7.85 12.91 17.61
C GLY A 95 -9.21 12.22 17.70
N ASN A 96 -9.90 12.37 18.83
CA ASN A 96 -11.33 12.05 18.91
C ASN A 96 -12.16 13.20 18.31
N ASP A 97 -11.70 14.44 18.48
CA ASP A 97 -12.38 15.66 18.05
C ASP A 97 -12.21 15.97 16.55
N ASP A 98 -11.45 15.15 15.81
CA ASP A 98 -11.38 15.25 14.34
C ASP A 98 -12.68 14.72 13.67
N ASP A 99 -13.58 14.11 14.46
CA ASP A 99 -14.86 13.54 14.03
C ASP A 99 -16.08 14.39 14.44
N ASP A 100 -15.86 15.53 15.11
CA ASP A 100 -16.92 16.37 15.70
C ASP A 100 -17.11 17.67 14.90
N ASP A 101 -17.88 17.59 13.81
CA ASP A 101 -18.75 18.67 13.30
C ASP A 101 -19.60 18.15 12.12
N ASP A 102 -20.47 17.15 12.37
CA ASP A 102 -21.83 17.10 11.81
C ASP A 102 -22.58 15.83 12.26
N ASP A 103 -23.37 16.04 13.31
CA ASP A 103 -24.72 15.50 13.50
C ASP A 103 -25.10 14.09 12.95
N ARG A 104 -25.30 13.18 13.90
CA ARG A 104 -26.57 12.42 14.03
C ARG A 104 -27.06 11.62 12.81
N ARG A 105 -26.17 11.00 12.05
CA ARG A 105 -26.51 9.78 11.29
C ARG A 105 -25.50 8.70 11.61
N GLY A 106 -25.93 7.67 12.32
CA GLY A 106 -25.14 6.51 12.71
C GLY A 106 -24.55 5.74 11.53
N GLY A 107 -23.41 6.21 11.02
CA GLY A 107 -22.47 5.44 10.23
C GLY A 107 -21.18 5.35 11.04
N ALA A 108 -20.88 4.16 11.56
CA ALA A 108 -19.69 3.90 12.36
C ALA A 108 -18.43 4.20 11.51
N ALA A 109 -17.81 5.36 11.74
CA ALA A 109 -16.51 5.65 11.18
C ALA A 109 -15.47 4.67 11.74
N VAL A 110 -14.53 4.26 10.92
CA VAL A 110 -13.39 3.47 11.39
C VAL A 110 -12.41 4.42 12.05
N ASN A 111 -12.45 4.43 13.37
CA ASN A 111 -11.70 5.36 14.20
C ASN A 111 -10.25 4.89 14.35
N VAL A 112 -9.43 5.07 13.32
CA VAL A 112 -7.97 4.90 13.43
C VAL A 112 -7.47 5.86 14.51
N LYS A 113 -6.81 5.35 15.55
CA LYS A 113 -6.22 6.14 16.65
C LYS A 113 -4.81 6.57 16.30
N GLU A 114 -3.99 5.62 15.89
CA GLU A 114 -2.56 5.82 15.68
C GLU A 114 -2.04 4.88 14.60
N VAL A 115 -1.15 5.39 13.75
CA VAL A 115 -0.35 4.61 12.82
C VAL A 115 1.12 4.87 13.10
N VAL A 116 1.87 3.81 13.39
CA VAL A 116 3.30 3.87 13.71
C VAL A 116 4.10 2.99 12.77
N PHE A 117 5.03 3.60 12.05
CA PHE A 117 5.98 2.93 11.18
C PHE A 117 7.36 2.95 11.81
N LYS A 118 8.00 1.79 11.95
CA LYS A 118 9.34 1.64 12.53
C LYS A 118 10.28 0.95 11.57
N VAL A 119 11.49 1.50 11.46
CA VAL A 119 12.59 0.95 10.68
C VAL A 119 13.74 0.64 11.63
N ARG A 120 14.25 -0.59 11.56
CA ARG A 120 15.40 -1.01 12.38
C ARG A 120 16.71 -0.53 11.75
N ALA A 121 17.71 -0.31 12.58
CA ALA A 121 19.08 -0.11 12.11
C ALA A 121 19.50 -1.26 11.18
N GLY A 122 20.19 -0.92 10.09
CA GLY A 122 20.60 -1.86 9.04
C GLY A 122 19.52 -2.23 8.03
N ALA A 123 18.25 -1.83 8.22
CA ALA A 123 17.16 -2.13 7.28
C ALA A 123 17.26 -1.39 5.94
N ILE A 124 18.02 -0.30 5.91
CA ILE A 124 18.32 0.51 4.72
C ILE A 124 19.85 0.59 4.57
N ASP A 125 20.33 0.85 3.36
CA ASP A 125 21.76 0.87 3.01
C ASP A 125 22.39 2.28 3.08
N ARG A 126 21.57 3.33 2.98
CA ARG A 126 21.97 4.74 3.08
C ARG A 126 20.88 5.58 3.73
N GLU A 127 21.14 6.88 3.85
CA GLU A 127 20.15 7.79 4.42
C GLU A 127 19.04 8.08 3.42
N TYR A 128 17.80 8.06 3.91
CA TYR A 128 16.59 8.36 3.14
C TYR A 128 15.70 9.30 3.92
N ASN A 129 15.18 10.35 3.29
CA ASN A 129 14.02 11.06 3.82
C ASN A 129 12.78 10.21 3.47
N ILE A 130 12.17 9.64 4.50
CA ILE A 130 10.99 8.79 4.37
C ILE A 130 9.78 9.63 4.76
N ASN A 131 8.78 9.59 3.90
CA ASN A 131 7.47 10.16 4.15
C ASN A 131 6.43 9.06 4.33
N MET A 132 5.51 9.25 5.26
CA MET A 132 4.34 8.40 5.48
C MET A 132 3.09 9.26 5.43
N GLY A 133 2.21 8.97 4.47
CA GLY A 133 0.85 9.50 4.39
C GLY A 133 -0.15 8.46 4.88
N VAL A 134 -1.16 8.89 5.65
CA VAL A 134 -2.22 8.03 6.16
C VAL A 134 -3.56 8.66 5.80
N SER A 135 -4.36 7.96 5.01
CA SER A 135 -5.74 8.32 4.70
C SER A 135 -6.69 7.43 5.49
N VAL A 136 -7.73 8.01 6.07
CA VAL A 136 -8.76 7.30 6.83
C VAL A 136 -10.13 7.76 6.35
N GLY A 137 -11.09 6.85 6.27
CA GLY A 137 -12.47 7.15 5.87
C GLY A 137 -13.47 6.52 6.82
N THR A 138 -14.71 6.35 6.35
CA THR A 138 -15.79 5.82 7.19
C THR A 138 -15.71 4.31 7.36
N THR A 139 -15.02 3.59 6.47
CA THR A 139 -14.87 2.13 6.52
C THR A 139 -13.40 1.71 6.57
N LEU A 140 -13.12 0.45 6.95
CA LEU A 140 -11.74 -0.06 7.03
C LEU A 140 -11.10 -0.08 5.64
N GLU A 141 -11.92 -0.32 4.63
CA GLU A 141 -11.56 -0.27 3.22
C GLU A 141 -11.08 1.11 2.75
N ASP A 142 -11.36 2.19 3.49
CA ASP A 142 -10.87 3.54 3.17
C ASP A 142 -9.56 3.89 3.88
N VAL A 143 -9.06 2.99 4.74
CA VAL A 143 -7.78 3.17 5.42
C VAL A 143 -6.64 2.78 4.49
N ALA A 144 -5.75 3.74 4.21
CA ALA A 144 -4.56 3.50 3.42
C ALA A 144 -3.33 4.18 4.04
N VAL A 145 -2.18 3.51 3.92
CA VAL A 145 -0.88 4.06 4.29
C VAL A 145 0.02 4.07 3.06
N THR A 146 0.53 5.25 2.70
CA THR A 146 1.41 5.46 1.55
C THR A 146 2.79 5.87 2.01
N PHE A 147 3.82 5.37 1.34
CA PHE A 147 5.21 5.73 1.63
C PHE A 147 5.91 6.34 0.42
N SER A 148 6.81 7.29 0.67
CA SER A 148 7.75 7.81 -0.33
C SER A 148 9.16 7.89 0.23
N PRO A 149 10.21 7.73 -0.60
CA PRO A 149 10.19 7.55 -2.06
C PRO A 149 9.87 6.12 -2.54
N SER A 150 9.03 5.96 -3.57
CA SER A 150 8.66 4.64 -4.07
C SER A 150 9.87 3.76 -4.44
N GLY A 151 9.71 2.43 -4.27
CA GLY A 151 10.74 1.45 -4.63
C GLY A 151 11.86 1.25 -3.60
N LEU A 152 11.83 1.93 -2.45
CA LEU A 152 12.72 1.58 -1.34
C LEU A 152 12.38 0.18 -0.81
N VAL A 153 13.40 -0.63 -0.54
CA VAL A 153 13.26 -2.00 -0.01
C VAL A 153 13.95 -2.08 1.35
N PHE A 154 13.32 -2.75 2.32
CA PHE A 154 13.84 -2.93 3.67
C PHE A 154 14.42 -4.33 3.89
N ARG A 155 15.63 -4.40 4.44
CA ARG A 155 16.32 -5.67 4.76
C ARG A 155 17.05 -5.56 6.11
N PRO A 156 16.44 -5.96 7.24
CA PRO A 156 15.17 -6.67 7.37
C PRO A 156 13.93 -5.80 7.08
N PRO A 157 12.75 -6.40 6.85
CA PRO A 157 11.50 -5.65 6.69
C PRO A 157 11.24 -4.67 7.84
N ALA A 158 10.63 -3.54 7.50
CA ALA A 158 10.15 -2.58 8.49
C ALA A 158 8.80 -3.04 9.08
N SER A 159 8.35 -2.41 10.16
CA SER A 159 7.07 -2.77 10.82
C SER A 159 6.10 -1.60 10.78
N LEU A 160 4.85 -1.89 10.46
CA LEU A 160 3.73 -0.95 10.55
C LEU A 160 2.72 -1.44 11.58
N LYS A 161 2.39 -0.57 12.53
CA LYS A 161 1.38 -0.76 13.56
C LYS A 161 0.23 0.20 13.27
N ILE A 162 -0.98 -0.32 13.13
CA ILE A 162 -2.22 0.46 13.00
C ILE A 162 -3.07 0.15 14.24
N VAL A 163 -3.40 1.17 15.01
CA VAL A 163 -4.24 1.08 16.20
C VAL A 163 -5.61 1.64 15.86
N LEU A 164 -6.64 0.84 16.03
CA LEU A 164 -8.04 1.21 15.82
C LEU A 164 -8.74 1.33 17.17
N ARG A 165 -9.61 2.32 17.32
CA ARG A 165 -10.55 2.37 18.44
C ARG A 165 -11.65 1.34 18.18
N GLY A 166 -11.91 0.48 19.16
CA GLY A 166 -12.91 -0.57 19.05
C GLY A 166 -12.38 -1.87 18.43
N ARG A 167 -13.24 -2.88 18.50
CA ARG A 167 -12.94 -4.23 18.02
C ARG A 167 -13.37 -4.40 16.57
N VAL A 168 -12.48 -5.00 15.78
CA VAL A 168 -12.78 -5.45 14.42
C VAL A 168 -12.81 -6.97 14.37
N ASN A 169 -13.49 -7.54 13.37
CA ASN A 169 -13.49 -8.98 13.18
C ASN A 169 -12.17 -9.44 12.53
N ALA A 170 -11.26 -9.98 13.35
CA ALA A 170 -9.95 -10.43 12.91
C ALA A 170 -9.98 -11.45 11.77
N SER A 171 -11.02 -12.31 11.68
CA SER A 171 -11.10 -13.33 10.61
C SER A 171 -11.45 -12.75 9.23
N LYS A 172 -11.93 -11.50 9.20
CA LYS A 172 -12.30 -10.79 7.98
C LYS A 172 -11.26 -9.78 7.53
N LEU A 173 -10.35 -9.38 8.42
CA LEU A 173 -9.36 -8.36 8.13
C LEU A 173 -8.31 -8.88 7.15
N LEU A 174 -8.15 -8.18 6.04
CA LEU A 174 -7.12 -8.38 5.04
C LEU A 174 -6.28 -7.10 4.93
N ALA A 175 -4.99 -7.26 4.63
CA ALA A 175 -4.13 -6.14 4.25
C ALA A 175 -3.53 -6.41 2.87
N TYR A 176 -3.56 -5.40 2.03
CA TYR A 176 -2.99 -5.47 0.69
C TYR A 176 -1.76 -4.59 0.57
N HIS A 177 -0.82 -5.04 -0.24
CA HIS A 177 0.39 -4.33 -0.61
C HIS A 177 0.39 -4.08 -2.10
N VAL A 178 0.52 -2.81 -2.49
CA VAL A 178 0.41 -2.38 -3.89
C VAL A 178 1.76 -1.86 -4.35
N HIS A 179 2.48 -2.66 -5.14
CA HIS A 179 3.77 -2.28 -5.69
C HIS A 179 3.73 -2.31 -7.22
N GLY A 180 3.81 -1.11 -7.83
CA GLY A 180 3.62 -0.96 -9.27
C GLY A 180 2.20 -1.37 -9.68
N SER A 181 2.09 -2.37 -10.54
CA SER A 181 0.81 -2.96 -10.98
C SER A 181 0.41 -4.23 -10.21
N THR A 182 1.18 -4.63 -9.20
CA THR A 182 0.97 -5.88 -8.46
C THR A 182 0.28 -5.59 -7.13
N VAL A 183 -0.72 -6.41 -6.80
CA VAL A 183 -1.43 -6.38 -5.51
C VAL A 183 -1.20 -7.72 -4.82
N GLU A 184 -0.67 -7.68 -3.60
CA GLU A 184 -0.37 -8.87 -2.80
C GLU A 184 -1.10 -8.81 -1.46
N ASN A 185 -1.63 -9.93 -0.99
CA ASN A 185 -2.10 -10.03 0.39
C ASN A 185 -0.89 -10.21 1.33
N ILE A 186 -0.83 -9.41 2.39
CA ILE A 186 0.22 -9.53 3.40
C ILE A 186 -0.36 -10.05 4.71
N PRO A 187 0.32 -11.01 5.37
CA PRO A 187 -0.11 -11.50 6.67
C PRO A 187 -0.11 -10.36 7.70
N VAL A 188 -1.21 -10.29 8.45
CA VAL A 188 -1.39 -9.36 9.57
C VAL A 188 -1.42 -10.12 10.88
N ASN A 189 -0.79 -9.57 11.90
CA ASN A 189 -0.95 -10.02 13.27
C ASN A 189 -1.90 -9.05 13.97
N ILE A 190 -3.01 -9.58 14.51
CA ILE A 190 -4.04 -8.78 15.16
C ILE A 190 -4.04 -9.14 16.63
N SER A 191 -4.06 -8.12 17.48
CA SER A 191 -4.21 -8.26 18.92
C SER A 191 -5.22 -7.24 19.45
N TYR A 192 -5.76 -7.51 20.62
CA TYR A 192 -6.70 -6.62 21.29
C TYR A 192 -6.08 -6.14 22.58
N ASP A 193 -6.06 -4.82 22.78
CA ASP A 193 -5.50 -4.18 23.97
C ASP A 193 -6.42 -3.03 24.39
N ASP A 194 -6.88 -3.05 25.64
CA ASP A 194 -7.75 -2.01 26.23
C ASP A 194 -8.94 -1.54 25.35
N GLY A 195 -9.62 -2.48 24.69
CA GLY A 195 -10.74 -2.17 23.79
C GLY A 195 -10.35 -1.65 22.41
N GLU A 196 -9.05 -1.59 22.12
CA GLU A 196 -8.45 -1.23 20.83
C GLU A 196 -8.09 -2.49 20.05
N THR A 197 -8.11 -2.37 18.72
CA THR A 197 -7.52 -3.37 17.83
C THR A 197 -6.15 -2.88 17.39
N VAL A 198 -5.12 -3.69 17.64
CA VAL A 198 -3.75 -3.43 17.17
C VAL A 198 -3.45 -4.38 16.02
N ILE A 199 -3.23 -3.82 14.84
CA ILE A 199 -2.87 -4.51 13.62
C ILE A 199 -1.38 -4.29 13.37
N LEU A 200 -0.62 -5.37 13.25
CA LEU A 200 0.82 -5.35 12.97
C LEU A 200 1.08 -6.04 11.64
N LEU A 201 1.75 -5.34 10.73
CA LEU A 201 2.15 -5.88 9.42
C LEU A 201 3.62 -5.57 9.11
N GLN A 202 4.23 -6.42 8.29
CA GLN A 202 5.59 -6.22 7.79
C GLN A 202 5.57 -5.39 6.50
N VAL A 203 6.49 -4.45 6.41
CA VAL A 203 6.67 -3.53 5.27
C VAL A 203 7.97 -3.90 4.59
N PRO A 204 7.96 -4.79 3.56
CA PRO A 204 9.17 -5.16 2.84
C PRO A 204 9.71 -4.03 1.94
N GLY A 205 8.88 -3.05 1.59
CA GLY A 205 9.28 -1.91 0.76
C GLY A 205 8.21 -0.81 0.67
N PHE A 206 8.47 0.24 -0.10
CA PHE A 206 7.56 1.38 -0.24
C PHE A 206 6.56 1.22 -1.39
N SER A 207 5.32 1.57 -1.04
CA SER A 207 4.08 1.18 -1.72
C SER A 207 2.89 1.78 -0.96
N THR A 208 1.69 1.40 -1.40
CA THR A 208 0.44 1.63 -0.67
C THR A 208 0.03 0.36 0.07
N TYR A 209 -0.41 0.53 1.32
CA TYR A 209 -0.99 -0.51 2.16
C TYR A 209 -2.46 -0.16 2.44
N SER A 210 -3.40 -1.05 2.15
CA SER A 210 -4.84 -0.83 2.45
C SER A 210 -5.41 -1.96 3.31
N LEU A 211 -6.37 -1.62 4.17
CA LEU A 211 -7.12 -2.59 4.98
C LEU A 211 -8.46 -2.93 4.30
N ASP A 212 -9.04 -4.07 4.62
CA ASP A 212 -10.34 -4.52 4.12
C ASP A 212 -10.97 -5.49 5.13
N ASP A 213 -12.27 -5.37 5.41
CA ASP A 213 -13.02 -6.25 6.31
C ASP A 213 -14.34 -6.79 5.69
N SER A 214 -14.53 -6.59 4.39
CA SER A 214 -15.77 -6.90 3.66
C SER A 214 -16.03 -8.40 3.45
N ARG A 215 -15.14 -9.28 3.91
CA ARG A 215 -15.26 -10.73 3.73
C ARG A 215 -16.55 -11.28 4.36
N ALA A 216 -17.38 -11.95 3.57
CA ALA A 216 -18.42 -12.83 4.09
C ALA A 216 -17.77 -14.03 4.79
N PRO A 217 -18.27 -14.51 5.94
CA PRO A 217 -17.71 -15.70 6.58
C PRO A 217 -17.72 -16.87 5.60
N GLU A 218 -16.60 -17.60 5.50
CA GLU A 218 -16.55 -18.86 4.75
C GLU A 218 -17.56 -19.83 5.35
N GLY A 219 -18.68 -20.06 4.65
CA GLY A 219 -19.69 -21.02 5.09
C GLY A 219 -21.13 -20.66 4.74
N ASP A 220 -21.43 -19.41 4.39
CA ASP A 220 -22.80 -19.02 4.02
C ASP A 220 -22.99 -19.03 2.50
N THR A 221 -22.80 -20.19 1.87
CA THR A 221 -23.43 -20.47 0.58
C THR A 221 -24.84 -20.93 0.89
N GLY A 222 -25.73 -19.97 1.13
CA GLY A 222 -27.15 -20.23 1.28
C GLY A 222 -27.66 -21.09 0.12
N TRP A 223 -28.03 -22.33 0.45
CA TRP A 223 -28.93 -23.19 -0.30
C TRP A 223 -30.19 -23.33 0.54
#